data_AF-A0A428AN39-F1
#
_entry.id   AF-A0A428AN39-F1
#
_cell.length_a   1.000
_cell.length_b   1.000
_cell.length_c   1.000
_cell.angle_alpha   90.00
_cell.angle_beta   90.00
_cell.angle_gamma   90.00
#
_symmetry.space_group_name_H-M   'P 1'
#
loop_
_entity.id
_entity.type
_entity.pdbx_description
1 polymer ?
#
loop_
_entity_poly.entity_id
_entity_poly.type
_entity_poly.pdbx_seq_one_letter_code
_entity_poly.pdbx_strand_id
1 'polypeptide(L)'
;MKEEQLSLFKQALSRIEVTEQAKEFLFAVSMTLSGHTEVFRKCYLAFMNGEDSYHYHPMIGAPLDFFFEGSEVRVKRLKEEVVLSRGHFIQYASYVDLCFSRIYPLGSVVELDRDLLPQDLVAAFESEQMDFFVVLSGRRVVMETGSYIDYIGYTWPFGLRFDTAPLFVSNLFIKRVVSEGYTDMTDERYCQEAFRREYFNEGIVSSVYVEEIVNED
;
A
#
# COMPACT_ATOMS: atom_id res chain seq x y z
N MET A 1 13.76 9.46 -6.23
CA MET A 1 13.03 9.67 -4.97
C MET A 1 13.37 11.04 -4.42
N LYS A 2 12.37 11.82 -3.96
CA LYS A 2 12.61 13.17 -3.43
C LYS A 2 13.25 13.10 -2.03
N GLU A 3 14.20 13.98 -1.75
CA GLU A 3 14.89 14.08 -0.45
C GLU A 3 13.93 14.21 0.75
N GLU A 4 12.81 14.90 0.53
CA GLU A 4 11.75 15.10 1.52
C GLU A 4 11.05 13.80 1.93
N GLN A 5 10.84 12.86 0.99
CA GLN A 5 10.25 11.54 1.30
C GLN A 5 11.19 10.68 2.12
N LEU A 6 12.49 10.75 1.82
CA LEU A 6 13.52 10.06 2.60
C LEU A 6 13.57 10.61 4.03
N SER A 7 13.50 11.93 4.19
CA SER A 7 13.47 12.58 5.50
C SER A 7 12.22 12.18 6.28
N LEU A 8 11.04 12.21 5.63
CA LEU A 8 9.78 11.79 6.25
C LEU A 8 9.83 10.33 6.70
N PHE A 9 10.36 9.43 5.85
CA PHE A 9 10.44 8.02 6.19
C PHE A 9 11.42 7.73 7.34
N LYS A 10 12.54 8.46 7.44
CA LYS A 10 13.43 8.37 8.61
C LYS A 10 12.72 8.79 9.90
N GLN A 11 11.90 9.84 9.86
CA GLN A 11 11.06 10.24 11.00
C GLN A 11 9.99 9.17 11.30
N ALA A 12 9.48 8.48 10.29
CA ALA A 12 8.52 7.41 10.50
C ALA A 12 9.16 6.19 11.20
N LEU A 13 10.35 5.79 10.78
CA LEU A 13 11.11 4.72 11.43
C LEU A 13 11.47 5.05 12.89
N SER A 14 11.66 6.33 13.24
CA SER A 14 11.93 6.70 14.63
C SER A 14 10.72 6.51 15.56
N ARG A 15 9.50 6.39 15.02
CA ARG A 15 8.27 6.06 15.76
C ARG A 15 8.08 4.55 16.01
N ILE A 16 8.92 3.70 15.43
CA ILE A 16 8.91 2.26 15.68
C ILE A 16 9.88 1.97 16.83
N GLU A 17 9.39 1.28 17.86
CA GLU A 17 10.15 0.95 19.07
C GLU A 17 11.10 -0.25 18.84
N VAL A 18 12.10 -0.03 17.99
CA VAL A 18 13.18 -0.99 17.69
C VAL A 18 14.56 -0.33 17.83
N THR A 19 15.62 -1.12 17.80
CA THR A 19 17.00 -0.63 17.93
C THR A 19 17.38 0.29 16.76
N GLU A 20 18.35 1.19 16.95
CA GLU A 20 18.83 2.05 15.86
C GLU A 20 19.42 1.22 14.69
N GLN A 21 20.12 0.13 15.00
CA GLN A 21 20.61 -0.80 13.98
C GLN A 21 19.47 -1.43 13.17
N ALA A 22 18.36 -1.79 13.83
CA ALA A 22 17.15 -2.26 13.16
C ALA A 22 16.55 -1.17 12.26
N LYS A 23 16.51 0.09 12.70
CA LYS A 23 16.01 1.22 11.88
C LYS A 23 16.88 1.43 10.65
N GLU A 24 18.21 1.39 10.77
CA GLU A 24 19.13 1.50 9.63
C GLU A 24 18.93 0.35 8.62
N PHE A 25 18.78 -0.88 9.13
CA PHE A 25 18.49 -2.05 8.30
C PHE A 25 17.15 -1.89 7.56
N LEU A 26 16.08 -1.55 8.27
CA LEU A 26 14.74 -1.34 7.70
C LEU A 26 14.74 -0.19 6.70
N PHE A 27 15.51 0.87 6.94
CA PHE A 27 15.70 1.94 5.97
C PHE A 27 16.30 1.39 4.66
N ALA A 28 17.38 0.61 4.74
CA ALA A 28 18.02 0.00 3.57
C ALA A 28 17.10 -0.97 2.80
N VAL A 29 16.31 -1.78 3.52
CA VAL A 29 15.28 -2.64 2.92
C VAL A 29 14.25 -1.80 2.16
N SER A 30 13.76 -0.72 2.78
CA SER A 30 12.75 0.18 2.18
C SER A 30 13.26 0.89 0.93
N MET A 31 14.56 1.17 0.85
CA MET A 31 15.18 1.71 -0.38
C MET A 31 15.10 0.73 -1.53
N THR A 32 15.17 -0.58 -1.26
CA THR A 32 14.93 -1.58 -2.29
C THR A 32 13.44 -1.64 -2.65
N LEU A 33 12.56 -1.68 -1.65
CA LEU A 33 11.10 -1.81 -1.85
C LEU A 33 10.49 -0.61 -2.60
N SER A 34 10.96 0.61 -2.33
CA SER A 34 10.48 1.82 -2.98
C SER A 34 10.75 1.89 -4.49
N GLY A 35 11.82 1.23 -4.97
CA GLY A 35 12.10 1.07 -6.40
C GLY A 35 11.31 -0.07 -7.05
N HIS A 36 10.66 -0.91 -6.24
CA HIS A 36 9.98 -2.12 -6.64
C HIS A 36 8.65 -2.28 -5.88
N THR A 37 7.72 -1.34 -6.09
CA THR A 37 6.43 -1.31 -5.35
C THR A 37 5.64 -2.62 -5.43
N GLU A 38 5.74 -3.33 -6.55
CA GLU A 38 5.16 -4.68 -6.71
C GLU A 38 5.73 -5.71 -5.73
N VAL A 39 7.02 -5.61 -5.40
CA VAL A 39 7.67 -6.50 -4.42
C VAL A 39 7.12 -6.26 -3.03
N PHE A 40 6.95 -5.00 -2.65
CA PHE A 40 6.34 -4.65 -1.38
C PHE A 40 4.88 -5.12 -1.30
N ARG A 41 4.08 -4.86 -2.34
CA ARG A 41 2.70 -5.34 -2.45
C ARG A 41 2.62 -6.86 -2.27
N LYS A 42 3.40 -7.63 -3.02
CA LYS A 42 3.38 -9.11 -2.94
C LYS A 42 3.83 -9.61 -1.57
N CYS A 43 4.86 -9.00 -0.98
CA CYS A 43 5.30 -9.32 0.38
C CYS A 43 4.17 -9.13 1.40
N TYR A 44 3.48 -7.98 1.33
CA TYR A 44 2.42 -7.68 2.27
C TYR A 44 1.16 -8.54 2.03
N LEU A 45 0.83 -8.85 0.77
CA LEU A 45 -0.24 -9.81 0.46
C LEU A 45 0.05 -11.21 1.00
N ALA A 46 1.28 -11.71 0.84
CA ALA A 46 1.69 -13.00 1.40
C ALA A 46 1.52 -13.03 2.94
N PHE A 47 1.93 -11.94 3.61
CA PHE A 47 1.71 -11.77 5.05
C PHE A 47 0.22 -11.76 5.43
N MET A 48 -0.63 -11.05 4.68
CA MET A 48 -2.07 -10.98 4.94
C MET A 48 -2.78 -12.31 4.68
N ASN A 49 -2.31 -13.07 3.69
CA ASN A 49 -2.85 -14.39 3.35
C ASN A 49 -2.39 -15.51 4.29
N GLY A 50 -1.54 -15.20 5.28
CA GLY A 50 -1.02 -16.20 6.21
C GLY A 50 -0.04 -17.19 5.57
N GLU A 51 0.66 -16.77 4.51
CA GLU A 51 1.78 -17.56 3.98
C GLU A 51 2.93 -17.62 5.02
N ASP A 52 3.80 -18.63 4.90
CA ASP A 52 4.94 -18.79 5.83
C ASP A 52 6.09 -17.81 5.52
N SER A 53 6.26 -17.42 4.25
CA SER A 53 7.36 -16.57 3.83
C SER A 53 7.13 -15.93 2.46
N TYR A 54 7.88 -14.85 2.19
CA TYR A 54 8.00 -14.23 0.89
C TYR A 54 9.47 -14.01 0.51
N HIS A 55 9.83 -14.36 -0.72
CA HIS A 55 11.21 -14.33 -1.22
C HIS A 55 11.32 -13.49 -2.49
N TYR A 56 12.11 -12.42 -2.43
CA TYR A 56 12.46 -11.60 -3.59
C TYR A 56 13.93 -11.76 -3.93
N HIS A 57 14.20 -12.54 -4.98
CA HIS A 57 15.55 -12.81 -5.48
C HIS A 57 15.72 -12.22 -6.88
N PRO A 58 16.08 -10.92 -7.01
CA PRO A 58 16.29 -10.31 -8.31
C PRO A 58 17.53 -10.88 -9.00
N MET A 59 17.55 -10.84 -10.34
CA MET A 59 18.74 -11.24 -11.11
C MET A 59 19.97 -10.38 -10.79
N ILE A 60 19.76 -9.10 -10.48
CA ILE A 60 20.81 -8.15 -10.07
C ILE A 60 20.34 -7.46 -8.79
N GLY A 61 21.13 -7.56 -7.72
CA GLY A 61 20.83 -6.93 -6.44
C GLY A 61 20.94 -7.91 -5.26
N ALA A 62 20.61 -7.42 -4.07
CA ALA A 62 20.58 -8.24 -2.87
C ALA A 62 19.22 -8.94 -2.73
N PRO A 63 19.18 -10.24 -2.41
CA PRO A 63 17.94 -10.93 -2.08
C PRO A 63 17.32 -10.33 -0.80
N LEU A 64 16.00 -10.33 -0.75
CA LEU A 64 15.19 -10.00 0.41
C LEU A 64 14.30 -11.18 0.76
N ASP A 65 14.37 -11.63 2.00
CA ASP A 65 13.54 -12.71 2.51
C ASP A 65 12.74 -12.20 3.71
N PHE A 66 11.45 -12.53 3.72
CA PHE A 66 10.54 -12.26 4.82
C PHE A 66 9.99 -13.60 5.30
N PHE A 67 10.11 -13.87 6.60
CA PHE A 67 9.57 -15.07 7.23
C PHE A 67 8.52 -14.64 8.26
N PHE A 68 7.32 -15.20 8.15
CA PHE A 68 6.14 -14.82 8.93
C PHE A 68 5.91 -15.89 10.01
N GLU A 69 6.61 -15.77 11.13
CA GLU A 69 6.74 -16.80 12.16
C GLU A 69 5.83 -16.49 13.36
N GLY A 70 4.56 -16.84 13.27
CA GLY A 70 3.57 -16.64 14.34
C GLY A 70 3.39 -15.15 14.69
N SER A 71 3.91 -14.73 15.84
CA SER A 71 3.85 -13.34 16.32
C SER A 71 5.01 -12.48 15.86
N GLU A 72 5.97 -13.03 15.12
CA GLU A 72 7.19 -12.35 14.68
C GLU A 72 7.33 -12.37 13.16
N VAL A 73 8.00 -11.36 12.63
CA VAL A 73 8.39 -11.27 11.23
C VAL A 73 9.89 -11.06 11.16
N ARG A 74 10.60 -12.05 10.60
CA ARG A 74 12.04 -11.98 10.39
C ARG A 74 12.32 -11.49 8.98
N VAL A 75 12.98 -10.34 8.87
CA VAL A 75 13.37 -9.73 7.61
C VAL A 75 14.87 -9.91 7.43
N LYS A 76 15.26 -10.57 6.34
CA LYS A 76 16.66 -10.89 6.05
C LYS A 76 17.08 -10.26 4.73
N ARG A 77 18.27 -9.69 4.72
CA ARG A 77 18.93 -9.14 3.54
C ARG A 77 20.42 -9.47 3.61
N LEU A 78 20.91 -10.23 2.63
CA LEU A 78 22.29 -10.73 2.63
C LEU A 78 22.62 -11.52 3.91
N LYS A 79 23.54 -11.02 4.74
CA LYS A 79 23.99 -11.61 6.01
C LYS A 79 23.36 -10.93 7.23
N GLU A 80 22.57 -9.88 7.02
CA GLU A 80 21.93 -9.11 8.07
C GLU A 80 20.46 -9.53 8.17
N GLU A 81 19.93 -9.51 9.38
CA GLU A 81 18.52 -9.75 9.64
C GLU A 81 18.05 -8.94 10.84
N VAL A 82 16.74 -8.66 10.84
CA VAL A 82 16.04 -8.10 11.98
C VAL A 82 14.79 -8.94 12.23
N VAL A 83 14.44 -9.11 13.50
CA VAL A 83 13.17 -9.71 13.92
C VAL A 83 12.29 -8.60 14.46
N LEU A 84 11.06 -8.51 13.95
CA LEU A 84 10.04 -7.58 14.38
C LEU A 84 8.89 -8.34 15.00
N SER A 85 8.21 -7.76 15.99
CA SER A 85 6.87 -8.22 16.32
C SER A 85 5.93 -7.98 15.12
N ARG A 86 4.84 -8.73 15.05
CA ARG A 86 3.79 -8.55 14.03
C ARG A 86 3.32 -7.09 13.95
N GLY A 87 3.05 -6.48 15.09
CA GLY A 87 2.64 -5.07 15.19
C GLY A 87 3.69 -4.10 14.65
N HIS A 88 4.97 -4.29 14.97
CA HIS A 88 6.05 -3.47 14.42
C HIS A 88 6.23 -3.67 12.91
N PHE A 89 6.00 -4.89 12.39
CA PHE A 89 6.03 -5.13 10.94
C PHE A 89 4.87 -4.43 10.22
N ILE A 90 3.65 -4.48 10.77
CA ILE A 90 2.49 -3.77 10.22
C ILE A 90 2.73 -2.25 10.25
N GLN A 91 3.24 -1.72 11.36
CA GLN A 91 3.59 -0.30 11.48
C GLN A 91 4.66 0.09 10.44
N TYR A 92 5.71 -0.71 10.29
CA TYR A 92 6.74 -0.52 9.27
C TYR A 92 6.15 -0.51 7.85
N ALA A 93 5.32 -1.51 7.52
CA ALA A 93 4.66 -1.62 6.22
C ALA A 93 3.77 -0.40 5.93
N SER A 94 3.00 0.06 6.93
CA SER A 94 2.14 1.24 6.81
C SER A 94 2.94 2.50 6.45
N TYR A 95 4.16 2.65 6.98
CA TYR A 95 5.03 3.78 6.68
C TYR A 95 5.72 3.64 5.33
N VAL A 96 6.10 2.43 4.92
CA VAL A 96 6.62 2.18 3.57
C VAL A 96 5.56 2.55 2.54
N ASP A 97 4.32 2.14 2.75
CA ASP A 97 3.19 2.51 1.90
C ASP A 97 2.96 4.02 1.90
N LEU A 98 2.73 4.62 3.08
CA LEU A 98 2.48 6.05 3.21
C LEU A 98 3.58 6.93 2.59
N CYS A 99 4.84 6.50 2.64
CA CYS A 99 5.97 7.29 2.13
C CYS A 99 6.29 7.03 0.66
N PHE A 100 6.05 5.82 0.14
CA PHE A 100 6.57 5.40 -1.17
C PHE A 100 5.52 4.87 -2.15
N SER A 101 4.31 4.52 -1.71
CA SER A 101 3.28 4.01 -2.64
C SER A 101 2.89 5.07 -3.66
N ARG A 102 2.66 4.64 -4.91
CA ARG A 102 2.31 5.56 -5.97
C ARG A 102 0.94 6.18 -5.67
N ILE A 103 0.84 7.49 -5.88
CA ILE A 103 -0.44 8.20 -5.84
C ILE A 103 -0.80 8.52 -7.28
N TYR A 104 -1.68 7.71 -7.87
CA TYR A 104 -2.21 7.95 -9.21
C TYR A 104 -3.03 9.24 -9.29
N PRO A 105 -2.93 9.98 -10.42
CA PRO A 105 -3.77 11.15 -10.68
C PRO A 105 -5.25 10.77 -10.77
N LEU A 106 -6.14 11.71 -10.43
CA LEU A 106 -7.58 11.51 -10.65
C LEU A 106 -7.90 11.41 -12.15
N GLY A 107 -8.95 10.67 -12.47
CA GLY A 107 -9.31 10.31 -13.83
C GLY A 107 -8.49 9.14 -14.40
N SER A 108 -7.50 8.61 -13.67
CA SER A 108 -6.81 7.40 -14.07
C SER A 108 -7.79 6.23 -14.14
N VAL A 109 -7.69 5.43 -15.20
CA VAL A 109 -8.39 4.15 -15.34
C VAL A 109 -7.42 3.04 -14.96
N VAL A 110 -7.80 2.25 -13.98
CA VAL A 110 -7.00 1.14 -13.45
C VAL A 110 -7.72 -0.19 -13.64
N GLU A 111 -6.94 -1.25 -13.84
CA GLU A 111 -7.43 -2.63 -13.78
C GLU A 111 -7.25 -3.15 -12.37
N LEU A 112 -8.34 -3.62 -11.77
CA LEU A 112 -8.30 -4.31 -10.48
C LEU A 112 -7.86 -5.76 -10.66
N ASP A 113 -7.16 -6.26 -9.65
CA ASP A 113 -6.70 -7.63 -9.60
C ASP A 113 -7.84 -8.55 -9.16
N ARG A 114 -8.46 -9.23 -10.13
CA ARG A 114 -9.61 -10.13 -9.92
C ARG A 114 -9.41 -11.09 -8.75
N ASP A 115 -8.20 -11.61 -8.58
CA ASP A 115 -7.91 -12.65 -7.58
C ASP A 115 -7.84 -12.09 -6.14
N LEU A 116 -7.77 -10.76 -6.00
CA LEU A 116 -7.79 -10.06 -4.71
C LEU A 116 -9.16 -9.46 -4.38
N LEU A 117 -10.14 -9.56 -5.28
CA LEU A 117 -11.46 -8.98 -5.08
C LEU A 117 -12.41 -9.97 -4.36
N PRO A 118 -13.35 -9.44 -3.56
CA PRO A 118 -14.47 -10.21 -3.03
C PRO A 118 -15.28 -10.90 -4.16
N GLN A 119 -15.71 -12.15 -3.92
CA GLN A 119 -16.37 -12.96 -4.96
C GLN A 119 -17.71 -12.40 -5.43
N ASP A 120 -18.44 -11.72 -4.53
CA ASP A 120 -19.67 -10.99 -4.83
C ASP A 120 -19.40 -9.80 -5.77
N LEU A 121 -18.31 -9.06 -5.55
CA LEU A 121 -17.87 -8.02 -6.47
C LEU A 121 -17.47 -8.61 -7.82
N VAL A 122 -16.73 -9.72 -7.83
CA VAL A 122 -16.35 -10.44 -9.07
C VAL A 122 -17.59 -10.85 -9.85
N ALA A 123 -18.58 -11.46 -9.20
CA ALA A 123 -19.83 -11.88 -9.83
C ALA A 123 -20.61 -10.68 -10.41
N ALA A 124 -20.60 -9.53 -9.73
CA ALA A 124 -21.25 -8.32 -10.24
C ALA A 124 -20.63 -7.87 -11.58
N PHE A 125 -19.30 -7.77 -11.66
CA PHE A 125 -18.60 -7.43 -12.91
C PHE A 125 -18.89 -8.46 -14.03
N GLU A 126 -18.80 -9.75 -13.72
CA GLU A 126 -19.02 -10.83 -14.70
C GLU A 126 -20.48 -10.85 -15.22
N SER A 127 -21.46 -10.57 -14.36
CA SER A 127 -22.89 -10.54 -14.73
C SER A 127 -23.22 -9.44 -15.75
N GLU A 128 -22.52 -8.32 -15.65
CA GLU A 128 -22.63 -7.17 -16.55
C GLU A 128 -21.66 -7.27 -17.75
N GLN A 129 -20.92 -8.38 -17.87
CA GLN A 129 -19.87 -8.60 -18.89
C GLN A 129 -18.83 -7.47 -18.93
N MET A 130 -18.48 -6.95 -17.76
CA MET A 130 -17.55 -5.85 -17.60
C MET A 130 -16.14 -6.33 -17.32
N ASP A 131 -15.17 -5.62 -17.88
CA ASP A 131 -13.79 -5.69 -17.41
C ASP A 131 -13.68 -5.08 -16.01
N PHE A 132 -12.69 -5.52 -15.22
CA PHE A 132 -12.40 -5.03 -13.86
C PHE A 132 -11.78 -3.63 -13.85
N PHE A 133 -12.26 -2.74 -14.72
CA PHE A 133 -11.75 -1.39 -14.87
C PHE A 133 -12.51 -0.41 -13.99
N VAL A 134 -11.76 0.45 -13.32
CA VAL A 134 -12.29 1.50 -12.45
C VAL A 134 -11.63 2.83 -12.79
N VAL A 135 -12.43 3.88 -12.92
CA VAL A 135 -11.94 5.25 -13.01
C VAL A 135 -11.84 5.84 -11.59
N LEU A 136 -10.65 6.33 -11.24
CA LEU A 136 -10.37 6.93 -9.94
C LEU A 136 -10.90 8.36 -9.89
N SER A 137 -11.71 8.68 -8.88
CA SER A 137 -12.44 9.95 -8.76
C SER A 137 -12.19 10.68 -7.44
N GLY A 138 -11.80 9.96 -6.38
CA GLY A 138 -11.29 10.51 -5.13
C GLY A 138 -9.96 9.84 -4.77
N ARG A 139 -9.12 10.53 -3.99
CA ARG A 139 -7.82 10.01 -3.52
C ARG A 139 -7.64 10.32 -2.03
N ARG A 140 -7.00 9.40 -1.30
CA ARG A 140 -6.70 9.51 0.14
C ARG A 140 -7.93 10.01 0.91
N VAL A 141 -9.00 9.24 0.90
CA VAL A 141 -10.24 9.64 1.59
C VAL A 141 -10.15 9.17 3.04
N VAL A 142 -10.14 10.10 3.98
CA VAL A 142 -10.13 9.81 5.41
C VAL A 142 -11.51 9.29 5.83
N MET A 143 -11.53 8.12 6.44
CA MET A 143 -12.71 7.46 6.98
C MET A 143 -12.97 7.91 8.42
N GLU A 144 -14.17 7.66 8.93
CA GLU A 144 -14.53 7.95 10.33
C GLU A 144 -13.61 7.22 11.34
N THR A 145 -13.01 6.10 10.94
CA THR A 145 -12.04 5.34 11.74
C THR A 145 -10.70 6.07 11.95
N GLY A 146 -10.46 7.19 11.27
CA GLY A 146 -9.18 7.90 11.30
C GLY A 146 -8.10 7.31 10.39
N SER A 147 -8.43 6.26 9.63
CA SER A 147 -7.60 5.72 8.54
C SER A 147 -8.04 6.27 7.18
N TYR A 148 -7.25 6.06 6.13
CA TYR A 148 -7.66 6.43 4.78
C TYR A 148 -7.86 5.23 3.84
N ILE A 149 -8.64 5.44 2.79
CA ILE A 149 -8.72 4.58 1.61
C ILE A 149 -7.98 5.26 0.47
N ASP A 150 -7.13 4.53 -0.27
CA ASP A 150 -6.28 5.11 -1.31
C ASP A 150 -7.10 5.86 -2.36
N TYR A 151 -8.21 5.27 -2.81
CA TYR A 151 -9.09 5.88 -3.81
C TYR A 151 -10.57 5.58 -3.61
N ILE A 152 -11.38 6.51 -4.13
CA ILE A 152 -12.76 6.26 -4.51
C ILE A 152 -12.82 6.16 -6.03
N GLY A 153 -13.49 5.14 -6.55
CA GLY A 153 -13.65 4.95 -7.99
C GLY A 153 -15.04 4.48 -8.40
N TYR A 154 -15.26 4.51 -9.70
CA TYR A 154 -16.47 3.99 -10.32
C TYR A 154 -16.11 3.06 -11.47
N THR A 155 -16.96 2.07 -11.72
CA THR A 155 -16.76 1.11 -12.80
C THR A 155 -16.67 1.83 -14.16
N TRP A 156 -15.64 1.53 -14.94
CA TRP A 156 -15.43 2.06 -16.29
C TRP A 156 -16.12 1.16 -17.33
N PRO A 157 -16.76 1.70 -18.40
CA PRO A 157 -16.79 3.11 -18.81
C PRO A 157 -17.97 3.92 -18.24
N PHE A 158 -18.81 3.34 -17.39
CA PHE A 158 -20.06 3.96 -16.95
C PHE A 158 -19.86 5.15 -16.00
N GLY A 159 -18.84 5.12 -15.15
CA GLY A 159 -18.56 6.17 -14.18
C GLY A 159 -19.65 6.28 -13.09
N LEU A 160 -19.77 7.49 -12.52
CA LEU A 160 -20.77 7.79 -11.49
C LEU A 160 -22.18 7.78 -12.10
N ARG A 161 -23.07 6.96 -11.52
CA ARG A 161 -24.50 6.93 -11.82
C ARG A 161 -25.32 7.15 -10.54
N PHE A 162 -26.60 7.49 -10.69
CA PHE A 162 -27.50 7.71 -9.55
C PHE A 162 -27.77 6.45 -8.72
N ASP A 163 -27.59 5.28 -9.33
CA ASP A 163 -27.92 3.97 -8.78
C ASP A 163 -26.68 3.17 -8.33
N THR A 164 -25.47 3.70 -8.48
CA THR A 164 -24.23 2.99 -8.17
C THR A 164 -23.49 3.62 -7.00
N ALA A 165 -23.18 2.80 -5.99
CA ALA A 165 -22.29 3.19 -4.92
C ALA A 165 -20.84 3.30 -5.45
N PRO A 166 -20.02 4.21 -4.90
CA PRO A 166 -18.60 4.25 -5.18
C PRO A 166 -17.89 2.97 -4.71
N LEU A 167 -16.86 2.57 -5.44
CA LEU A 167 -15.91 1.55 -5.01
C LEU A 167 -14.79 2.18 -4.20
N PHE A 168 -14.50 1.58 -3.05
CA PHE A 168 -13.29 1.87 -2.29
C PHE A 168 -12.14 1.01 -2.81
N VAL A 169 -11.08 1.66 -3.27
CA VAL A 169 -9.98 0.98 -3.95
C VAL A 169 -8.68 1.24 -3.20
N SER A 170 -8.04 0.17 -2.74
CA SER A 170 -6.68 0.17 -2.22
C SER A 170 -5.67 0.04 -3.37
N ASN A 171 -4.48 0.63 -3.20
CA ASN A 171 -3.34 0.38 -4.07
C ASN A 171 -2.97 -1.12 -4.15
N LEU A 172 -3.25 -1.89 -3.09
CA LEU A 172 -3.05 -3.35 -3.08
C LEU A 172 -3.92 -4.10 -4.08
N PHE A 173 -5.02 -3.52 -4.56
CA PHE A 173 -5.92 -4.18 -5.51
C PHE A 173 -5.69 -3.74 -6.96
N ILE A 174 -4.86 -2.74 -7.22
CA ILE A 174 -4.63 -2.22 -8.58
C ILE A 174 -3.61 -3.08 -9.33
N LYS A 175 -4.04 -3.97 -10.21
CA LYS A 175 -3.15 -4.82 -11.00
C LYS A 175 -2.25 -4.02 -11.96
N ARG A 176 -2.82 -3.01 -12.62
CA ARG A 176 -2.08 -2.08 -13.48
C ARG A 176 -2.90 -0.82 -13.77
N VAL A 177 -2.20 0.22 -14.22
CA VAL A 177 -2.84 1.40 -14.84
C VAL A 177 -3.11 1.10 -16.30
N VAL A 178 -4.36 1.28 -16.73
CA VAL A 178 -4.78 1.16 -18.14
C VAL A 178 -4.58 2.50 -18.86
N SER A 179 -4.99 3.58 -18.20
CA SER A 179 -4.80 4.95 -18.68
C SER A 179 -4.54 5.87 -17.50
N GLU A 180 -3.48 6.67 -17.57
CA GLU A 180 -3.14 7.61 -16.51
C GLU A 180 -3.92 8.91 -16.68
N GLY A 181 -4.49 9.40 -15.57
CA GLY A 181 -5.20 10.67 -15.51
C GLY A 181 -4.26 11.87 -15.70
N TYR A 182 -4.84 13.04 -15.89
CA TYR A 182 -4.06 14.27 -16.03
C TYR A 182 -3.40 14.65 -14.70
N THR A 183 -2.13 15.05 -14.76
CA THR A 183 -1.38 15.60 -13.64
C THR A 183 -0.55 16.79 -14.12
N ASP A 184 -0.33 17.75 -13.23
CA ASP A 184 0.57 18.88 -13.42
C ASP A 184 1.56 18.98 -12.25
N MET A 185 2.50 19.94 -12.32
CA MET A 185 3.49 20.14 -11.25
C MET A 185 2.85 20.49 -9.89
N THR A 186 1.67 21.10 -9.89
CA THR A 186 0.96 21.46 -8.67
C THR A 186 0.39 20.22 -8.00
N ASP A 187 -0.31 19.38 -8.76
CA ASP A 187 -0.87 18.10 -8.31
C ASP A 187 0.23 17.15 -7.82
N GLU A 188 1.32 17.04 -8.58
CA GLU A 188 2.47 16.23 -8.19
C GLU A 188 3.10 16.71 -6.89
N ARG A 189 3.35 18.02 -6.75
CA ARG A 189 3.92 18.58 -5.52
C ARG A 189 3.01 18.33 -4.33
N TYR A 190 1.72 18.58 -4.49
CA TYR A 190 0.73 18.35 -3.44
C TYR A 190 0.71 16.88 -3.00
N CYS A 191 0.72 15.94 -3.96
CA CYS A 191 0.70 14.50 -3.64
C CYS A 191 2.00 13.99 -3.03
N GLN A 192 3.15 14.43 -3.54
CA GLN A 192 4.43 13.90 -3.09
C GLN A 192 4.92 14.49 -1.76
N GLU A 193 4.41 15.66 -1.38
CA GLU A 193 4.93 16.45 -0.24
C GLU A 193 3.84 16.69 0.80
N ALA A 194 2.79 17.44 0.46
CA ALA A 194 1.76 17.85 1.42
C ALA A 194 0.98 16.66 1.97
N PHE A 195 0.40 15.83 1.11
CA PHE A 195 -0.43 14.68 1.54
C PHE A 195 0.33 13.75 2.49
N ARG A 196 1.54 13.31 2.09
CA ARG A 196 2.31 12.36 2.89
C ARG A 196 2.69 12.94 4.25
N ARG A 197 3.10 14.21 4.29
CA ARG A 197 3.50 14.89 5.53
C ARG A 197 2.31 15.08 6.46
N GLU A 198 1.19 15.59 5.95
CA GLU A 198 -0.02 15.82 6.75
C GLU A 198 -0.48 14.53 7.40
N TYR A 199 -0.60 13.46 6.62
CA TYR A 199 -1.07 12.16 7.09
C TYR A 199 -0.11 11.54 8.10
N PHE A 200 1.20 11.64 7.84
CA PHE A 200 2.20 11.20 8.80
C PHE A 200 2.10 11.96 10.14
N ASN A 201 1.94 13.28 10.10
CA ASN A 201 1.87 14.10 11.30
C ASN A 201 0.62 13.78 12.14
N GLU A 202 -0.51 13.57 11.49
CA GLU A 202 -1.78 13.21 12.14
C GLU A 202 -1.87 11.71 12.50
N GLY A 203 -0.87 10.90 12.13
CA GLY A 203 -0.88 9.45 12.40
C GLY A 203 -1.87 8.65 11.56
N ILE A 204 -2.32 9.21 10.43
CA ILE A 204 -3.29 8.60 9.53
C ILE A 204 -2.57 7.68 8.54
N VAL A 205 -2.91 6.39 8.55
CA VAL A 205 -2.38 5.35 7.65
C VAL A 205 -3.49 4.71 6.82
N SER A 206 -3.12 3.91 5.81
CA SER A 206 -4.11 3.20 4.99
C SER A 206 -4.88 2.21 5.86
N SER A 207 -6.19 2.14 5.64
CA SER A 207 -7.14 1.21 6.29
C SER A 207 -6.67 -0.24 6.20
N VAL A 208 -5.93 -0.60 5.16
CA VAL A 208 -5.29 -1.92 4.99
C VAL A 208 -4.39 -2.33 6.16
N TYR A 209 -3.75 -1.36 6.84
CA TYR A 209 -2.80 -1.62 7.93
C TYR A 209 -3.42 -1.45 9.31
N VAL A 210 -4.71 -1.14 9.39
CA VAL A 210 -5.42 -1.07 10.67
C VAL A 210 -5.82 -2.50 11.02
N GLU A 211 -5.27 -3.04 12.11
CA GLU A 211 -5.76 -4.31 12.64
C GLU A 211 -7.22 -4.11 13.04
N GLU A 212 -8.15 -4.76 12.32
CA GLU A 212 -9.51 -4.88 12.80
C GLU A 212 -9.45 -5.65 14.11
N ILE A 213 -9.90 -5.01 15.20
CA ILE A 213 -10.32 -5.75 16.39
C ILE A 213 -11.52 -6.56 15.93
N VAL A 214 -11.27 -7.78 15.48
CA VAL A 214 -12.32 -8.77 15.31
C VAL A 214 -12.81 -9.05 16.72
N ASN A 215 -13.88 -8.35 17.12
CA ASN A 215 -14.69 -8.79 18.23
C ASN A 215 -15.27 -10.12 17.77
N GLU A 216 -14.66 -11.22 18.22
CA GLU A 216 -15.32 -12.51 18.23
C GLU A 216 -16.52 -12.38 19.17
N ASP A 217 -17.71 -12.19 18.58
CA ASP A 217 -18.99 -12.38 19.25
C ASP A 217 -19.25 -13.89 19.51
#